data_AF-A0A9W7BNP2-F1
#
_entry.id   AF-A0A9W7BNP2-F1
#
_cell.length_a   1.000
_cell.length_b   1.000
_cell.length_c   1.000
_cell.angle_alpha   90.00
_cell.angle_beta   90.00
_cell.angle_gamma   90.00
#
_symmetry.space_group_name_H-M   'P 1'
#
loop_
_entity.id
_entity.type
_entity.pdbx_description
1 polymer ?
#
loop_
_entity_poly.entity_id
_entity_poly.type
_entity_poly.pdbx_seq_one_letter_code
_entity_poly.pdbx_strand_id
1 'polypeptide(L)'
;MDQQQAPPNPMGSPARGPAHTNTNAADILNTPPSRGSIASSSRASTLSPASPMTPGLTLAQRRSANLLRNARMFNDLGLPLINEQKAKAEARKKEKANASQTAANNPVTIPLPPSYPLETVLSMFPSRSTQINLLSSFLTTPPYPPLLLTGDPNTGKTTIIKSLLGPRIIYVDNRISRGNDLLATLSNAWTGQKGDNNNNNNNNNNNNNQESEFENESSDDDQIVLSIELAKKRAAPPPQSERKRRNHTFRGSSAVTSFHSIISKGGGGDDRVVVIDHCEKDPMVALAAVCCQDACVPFILISNDALILQGQIGKNMGSLSSKVTFLTVNFPQYTSQELQQIMLSPSILGRVVEGSKLAKKIKRRVYNLMVPVLMDTLNNNTRELNEVIRLATLLFPVYSMPIGSEIKVEEVNKLTDGNLGRKLYGYVKEGLRSLTTDCLFRPENGIKSSNTSTKRSASDPGPPSDSEDNEGLNLPKIQKYLLISSHLCSSTKSSSDAYVYTSASRGRKKKSKHNDASNDNLSRSNNVSVPLERILSVFTSIYPGRTKGSNMVFESLGHLCRLGYLEENGEGEKIKYWVRVGREVVEGVGRSEGFDVGEYLE
;
A
#
# COMPACT_ATOMS: atom_id res chain seq x y z
N MET A 1 37.78 -20.08 -45.49
CA MET A 1 36.78 -19.67 -46.49
C MET A 1 35.43 -19.71 -45.80
N ASP A 2 34.73 -18.58 -45.87
CA ASP A 2 33.30 -18.34 -45.59
C ASP A 2 33.11 -17.06 -44.78
N GLN A 3 33.05 -15.95 -45.52
CA GLN A 3 32.64 -14.63 -45.06
C GLN A 3 31.12 -14.52 -45.22
N GLN A 4 30.42 -14.14 -44.14
CA GLN A 4 29.02 -13.73 -44.19
C GLN A 4 28.93 -12.21 -44.40
N GLN A 5 28.27 -11.81 -45.49
CA GLN A 5 27.93 -10.42 -45.82
C GLN A 5 26.58 -10.01 -45.21
N ALA A 6 26.51 -8.75 -44.77
CA ALA A 6 25.31 -8.08 -44.26
C ALA A 6 24.41 -7.54 -45.40
N PRO A 7 23.09 -7.39 -45.18
CA PRO A 7 22.18 -6.80 -46.17
C PRO A 7 22.05 -5.25 -46.03
N PRO A 8 21.68 -4.54 -47.11
CA PRO A 8 21.72 -3.07 -47.18
C PRO A 8 20.39 -2.37 -46.81
N ASN A 9 20.52 -1.12 -46.36
CA ASN A 9 19.43 -0.16 -46.12
C ASN A 9 18.75 0.31 -47.42
N PRO A 10 17.44 0.57 -47.42
CA PRO A 10 16.79 1.34 -48.48
C PRO A 10 16.63 2.82 -48.09
N MET A 11 17.27 3.71 -48.85
CA MET A 11 16.89 5.12 -48.97
C MET A 11 15.88 5.29 -50.11
N GLY A 12 14.86 6.12 -49.91
CA GLY A 12 13.92 6.52 -50.97
C GLY A 12 12.89 7.57 -50.54
N SER A 13 13.21 8.83 -50.87
CA SER A 13 12.41 10.07 -51.03
C SER A 13 10.96 9.88 -51.58
N PRO A 14 10.00 10.85 -51.53
CA PRO A 14 10.21 12.25 -51.95
C PRO A 14 9.37 13.39 -51.31
N ALA A 15 9.89 14.61 -51.48
CA ALA A 15 9.17 15.87 -51.31
C ALA A 15 8.78 16.44 -52.70
N ARG A 16 7.51 16.79 -52.88
CA ARG A 16 6.99 17.68 -53.95
C ARG A 16 5.65 18.28 -53.48
N GLY A 17 5.56 19.61 -53.40
CA GLY A 17 4.31 20.37 -53.61
C GLY A 17 4.06 20.55 -55.13
N PRO A 18 3.17 21.45 -55.62
CA PRO A 18 2.47 22.54 -54.91
C PRO A 18 0.99 22.85 -55.36
N ALA A 19 0.38 23.85 -54.68
CA ALA A 19 -0.49 24.94 -55.18
C ALA A 19 -1.99 24.77 -55.58
N HIS A 20 -2.71 25.89 -55.33
CA HIS A 20 -4.04 26.37 -55.80
C HIS A 20 -5.28 25.91 -54.99
N THR A 21 -6.28 26.74 -54.63
CA THR A 21 -6.70 28.10 -55.01
C THR A 21 -7.72 28.68 -54.01
N ASN A 22 -7.75 30.02 -53.92
CA ASN A 22 -8.78 30.89 -53.33
C ASN A 22 -10.17 30.75 -53.96
N THR A 23 -11.23 30.97 -53.18
CA THR A 23 -12.44 31.73 -53.57
C THR A 23 -13.24 32.25 -52.36
N ASN A 24 -13.26 33.59 -52.21
CA ASN A 24 -14.38 34.53 -51.95
C ASN A 24 -15.70 33.99 -51.31
N ALA A 25 -16.18 34.54 -50.18
CA ALA A 25 -16.81 35.86 -49.91
C ALA A 25 -18.36 35.82 -50.01
N ALA A 26 -19.05 36.25 -48.94
CA ALA A 26 -20.18 37.21 -48.95
C ALA A 26 -20.96 37.23 -47.61
N ASP A 27 -21.22 38.44 -47.14
CA ASP A 27 -22.12 38.86 -46.06
C ASP A 27 -23.58 38.42 -46.25
N ILE A 28 -24.37 38.42 -45.15
CA ILE A 28 -25.72 39.02 -45.07
C ILE A 28 -26.18 39.14 -43.60
N LEU A 29 -26.76 40.31 -43.30
CA LEU A 29 -27.43 40.75 -42.08
C LEU A 29 -28.56 39.82 -41.58
N ASN A 30 -28.80 39.79 -40.26
CA ASN A 30 -30.06 40.28 -39.66
C ASN A 30 -30.10 40.12 -38.12
N THR A 31 -30.56 41.18 -37.46
CA THR A 31 -30.94 41.27 -36.04
C THR A 31 -32.46 41.01 -35.87
N PRO A 32 -33.11 41.26 -34.71
CA PRO A 32 -33.66 40.27 -33.77
C PRO A 32 -35.22 40.25 -33.73
N PRO A 33 -35.86 39.53 -32.78
CA PRO A 33 -36.92 40.24 -32.04
C PRO A 33 -37.07 39.93 -30.54
N SER A 34 -37.39 41.02 -29.83
CA SER A 34 -38.28 41.22 -28.67
C SER A 34 -38.83 40.04 -27.85
N ARG A 35 -38.62 40.15 -26.52
CA ARG A 35 -39.40 39.48 -25.48
C ARG A 35 -40.67 40.28 -25.19
N GLY A 36 -41.82 39.65 -25.42
CA GLY A 36 -43.14 40.14 -25.02
C GLY A 36 -43.46 39.84 -23.55
N SER A 37 -44.11 40.81 -22.93
CA SER A 37 -44.79 40.75 -21.64
C SER A 37 -46.12 39.99 -21.75
N ILE A 38 -46.41 39.11 -20.79
CA ILE A 38 -47.78 38.60 -20.56
C ILE A 38 -48.07 38.58 -19.07
N ALA A 39 -49.17 39.26 -18.72
CA ALA A 39 -49.81 39.31 -17.42
C ALA A 39 -50.60 38.03 -17.10
N SER A 40 -50.70 37.68 -15.82
CA SER A 40 -51.76 36.88 -15.19
C SER A 40 -51.36 36.68 -13.71
N SER A 41 -52.22 36.51 -12.71
CA SER A 41 -53.65 36.70 -12.55
C SER A 41 -53.86 36.67 -11.03
N SER A 42 -54.67 37.58 -10.51
CA SER A 42 -55.11 37.61 -9.11
C SER A 42 -56.16 36.52 -8.86
N ARG A 43 -55.97 35.69 -7.84
CA ARG A 43 -57.04 34.83 -7.29
C ARG A 43 -57.13 35.04 -5.78
N ALA A 44 -58.30 35.54 -5.37
CA ALA A 44 -58.73 35.72 -4.01
C ALA A 44 -58.96 34.36 -3.33
N SER A 45 -58.54 34.23 -2.07
CA SER A 45 -58.91 33.13 -1.19
C SER A 45 -59.51 33.67 0.11
N THR A 46 -60.60 33.00 0.45
CA THR A 46 -61.58 33.14 1.54
C THR A 46 -61.00 33.23 2.95
N LEU A 47 -61.57 34.16 3.72
CA LEU A 47 -61.40 34.37 5.17
C LEU A 47 -61.91 33.17 5.98
N SER A 48 -61.20 32.85 7.06
CA SER A 48 -61.66 31.98 8.17
C SER A 48 -61.37 32.67 9.51
N PRO A 49 -62.17 32.43 10.56
CA PRO A 49 -62.29 33.33 11.70
C PRO A 49 -61.13 33.20 12.70
N ALA A 50 -60.81 34.34 13.32
CA ALA A 50 -59.72 34.54 14.25
C ALA A 50 -59.90 33.77 15.57
N SER A 51 -58.84 33.07 15.99
CA SER A 51 -58.70 32.53 17.35
C SER A 51 -58.07 33.59 18.28
N PRO A 52 -58.44 33.60 19.57
CA PRO A 52 -58.01 34.63 20.51
C PRO A 52 -56.49 34.58 20.77
N MET A 53 -55.86 35.75 20.67
CA MET A 53 -54.41 35.92 20.85
C MET A 53 -54.00 35.70 22.31
N THR A 54 -53.32 34.59 22.58
CA THR A 54 -52.47 34.47 23.78
C THR A 54 -51.25 35.40 23.65
N PRO A 55 -50.86 36.14 24.70
CA PRO A 55 -49.71 37.03 24.66
C PRO A 55 -48.44 36.25 24.33
N GLY A 56 -47.80 36.62 23.23
CA GLY A 56 -46.65 35.91 22.69
C GLY A 56 -45.44 36.01 23.60
N LEU A 57 -44.87 34.86 23.97
CA LEU A 57 -43.55 34.76 24.61
C LEU A 57 -42.51 35.58 23.80
N THR A 58 -41.70 36.34 24.51
CA THR A 58 -40.60 37.13 23.91
C THR A 58 -39.60 36.21 23.22
N LEU A 59 -38.85 36.72 22.23
CA LEU A 59 -37.84 35.93 21.51
C LEU A 59 -36.81 35.29 22.46
N ALA A 60 -36.46 35.98 23.55
CA ALA A 60 -35.58 35.47 24.59
C ALA A 60 -36.20 34.28 25.33
N GLN A 61 -37.49 34.36 25.68
CA GLN A 61 -38.23 33.26 26.31
C GLN A 61 -38.42 32.05 25.38
N ARG A 62 -38.60 32.27 24.07
CA ARG A 62 -38.64 31.17 23.09
C ARG A 62 -37.29 30.48 22.94
N ARG A 63 -36.19 31.26 22.94
CA ARG A 63 -34.83 30.71 22.89
C ARG A 63 -34.51 29.91 24.15
N SER A 64 -34.84 30.42 25.33
CA SER A 64 -34.61 29.69 26.59
C SER A 64 -35.47 28.43 26.69
N ALA A 65 -36.74 28.47 26.28
CA ALA A 65 -37.61 27.29 26.24
C ALA A 65 -37.11 26.22 25.26
N ASN A 66 -36.63 26.61 24.07
CA ASN A 66 -36.02 25.67 23.12
C ASN A 66 -34.72 25.07 23.65
N LEU A 67 -33.89 25.87 24.34
CA LEU A 67 -32.64 25.40 24.92
C LEU A 67 -32.91 24.39 26.06
N LEU A 68 -33.92 24.64 26.89
CA LEU A 68 -34.36 23.72 27.94
C LEU A 68 -34.98 22.43 27.38
N ARG A 69 -35.77 22.54 26.30
CA ARG A 69 -36.35 21.39 25.59
C ARG A 69 -35.27 20.50 24.98
N ASN A 70 -34.27 21.10 24.34
CA ASN A 70 -33.15 20.36 23.77
C ASN A 70 -32.31 19.71 24.88
N ALA A 71 -32.04 20.41 25.98
CA ALA A 71 -31.29 19.85 27.12
C ALA A 71 -32.00 18.63 27.75
N ARG A 72 -33.33 18.66 27.89
CA ARG A 72 -34.11 17.50 28.33
C ARG A 72 -34.02 16.34 27.34
N MET A 73 -34.17 16.62 26.05
CA MET A 73 -34.06 15.60 25.00
C MET A 73 -32.68 14.92 24.97
N PHE A 74 -31.59 15.66 25.23
CA PHE A 74 -30.25 15.06 25.32
C PHE A 74 -30.05 14.19 26.58
N ASN A 75 -30.62 14.59 27.72
CA ASN A 75 -30.61 13.76 28.93
C ASN A 75 -31.41 12.47 28.76
N ASP A 76 -32.59 12.54 28.14
CA ASP A 76 -33.44 11.36 27.90
C ASP A 76 -32.79 10.35 26.94
N LEU A 77 -31.88 10.81 26.08
CA LEU A 77 -31.13 9.96 25.14
C LEU A 77 -29.80 9.45 25.70
N GLY A 78 -29.45 9.78 26.95
CA GLY A 78 -28.18 9.35 27.57
C GLY A 78 -26.92 9.88 26.85
N LEU A 79 -27.05 10.96 26.07
CA LEU A 79 -25.94 11.53 25.31
C LEU A 79 -25.21 12.58 26.16
N PRO A 80 -23.87 12.49 26.31
CA PRO A 80 -23.13 13.43 27.15
C PRO A 80 -23.23 14.84 26.58
N LEU A 81 -23.41 15.83 27.47
CA LEU A 81 -23.54 17.25 27.14
C LEU A 81 -22.40 17.71 26.22
N ILE A 82 -22.73 18.54 25.23
CA ILE A 82 -21.80 19.05 24.21
C ILE A 82 -20.53 19.67 24.81
N ASN A 83 -20.63 20.26 26.01
CA ASN A 83 -19.49 20.84 26.71
C ASN A 83 -18.51 19.77 27.25
N GLU A 84 -19.01 18.61 27.66
CA GLU A 84 -18.20 17.47 28.10
C GLU A 84 -17.50 16.80 26.91
N GLN A 85 -18.18 16.74 25.75
CA GLN A 85 -17.58 16.26 24.50
C GLN A 85 -16.48 17.19 24.00
N LYS A 86 -16.65 18.51 24.11
CA LYS A 86 -15.61 19.50 23.79
C LYS A 86 -14.40 19.38 24.72
N ALA A 87 -14.62 19.22 26.02
CA ALA A 87 -13.54 19.01 26.98
C ALA A 87 -12.75 17.71 26.71
N LYS A 88 -13.46 16.61 26.41
CA LYS A 88 -12.83 15.33 26.01
C LYS A 88 -12.09 15.42 24.67
N ALA A 89 -12.61 16.21 23.71
CA ALA A 89 -11.95 16.44 22.44
C ALA A 89 -10.67 17.28 22.59
N GLU A 90 -10.68 18.31 23.44
CA GLU A 90 -9.49 19.11 23.75
C GLU A 90 -8.44 18.32 24.53
N ALA A 91 -8.85 17.47 25.48
CA ALA A 91 -7.95 16.56 26.18
C ALA A 91 -7.28 15.59 25.20
N ARG A 92 -8.04 14.96 24.29
CA ARG A 92 -7.50 14.10 23.23
C ARG A 92 -6.60 14.84 22.25
N LYS A 93 -6.83 16.14 22.01
CA LYS A 93 -5.97 16.96 21.15
C LYS A 93 -4.63 17.27 21.83
N LYS A 94 -4.63 17.53 23.14
CA LYS A 94 -3.41 17.71 23.95
C LYS A 94 -2.62 16.40 24.07
N GLU A 95 -3.29 15.28 24.28
CA GLU A 95 -2.67 13.95 24.36
C GLU A 95 -2.03 13.53 23.03
N LYS A 96 -2.69 13.80 21.90
CA LYS A 96 -2.13 13.58 20.56
C LYS A 96 -0.95 14.51 20.25
N ALA A 97 -0.96 15.76 20.71
CA ALA A 97 0.16 16.68 20.54
C ALA A 97 1.40 16.20 21.31
N ASN A 98 1.23 15.71 22.55
CA ASN A 98 2.32 15.16 23.34
C ASN A 98 2.85 13.83 22.79
N ALA A 99 1.97 12.94 22.31
CA ALA A 99 2.39 11.66 21.71
C ALA A 99 3.20 11.84 20.41
N SER A 100 2.86 12.83 19.57
CA SER A 100 3.60 13.15 18.34
C SER A 100 4.95 13.83 18.61
N GLN A 101 5.09 14.61 19.68
CA GLN A 101 6.38 15.19 20.08
C GLN A 101 7.31 14.15 20.71
N THR A 102 6.77 13.17 21.43
CA THR A 102 7.59 12.11 22.06
C THR A 102 8.18 11.13 21.02
N ALA A 103 7.48 10.90 19.89
CA ALA A 103 7.94 10.00 18.82
C ALA A 103 8.98 10.63 17.86
N ALA A 104 9.07 11.96 17.79
CA ALA A 104 10.03 12.66 16.91
C ALA A 104 11.39 12.93 17.58
N ASN A 105 11.44 12.90 18.92
CA ASN A 105 12.60 13.38 19.68
C ASN A 105 13.55 12.30 20.18
N ASN A 106 13.18 11.01 20.06
CA ASN A 106 14.07 9.90 20.34
C ASN A 106 14.33 9.16 19.02
N PRO A 107 15.45 9.37 18.33
CA PRO A 107 15.85 8.44 17.28
C PRO A 107 15.93 7.06 17.95
N VAL A 108 15.04 6.15 17.55
CA VAL A 108 15.02 4.78 18.04
C VAL A 108 16.38 4.19 17.70
N THR A 109 17.28 4.23 18.69
CA THR A 109 18.60 3.66 18.57
C THR A 109 18.38 2.17 18.76
N ILE A 110 18.09 1.48 17.67
CA ILE A 110 17.94 0.03 17.68
C ILE A 110 19.27 -0.52 18.23
N PRO A 111 19.26 -1.21 19.39
CA PRO A 111 20.49 -1.75 19.95
C PRO A 111 21.16 -2.61 18.89
N LEU A 112 22.43 -2.32 18.61
CA LEU A 112 23.20 -3.07 17.63
C LEU A 112 23.47 -4.46 18.19
N PRO A 113 23.25 -5.53 17.40
CA PRO A 113 23.57 -6.87 17.85
C PRO A 113 25.08 -6.98 18.17
N PRO A 114 25.49 -7.85 19.11
CA PRO A 114 26.90 -8.13 19.33
C PRO A 114 27.52 -8.68 18.04
N SER A 115 28.83 -8.44 17.84
CA SER A 115 29.56 -9.10 16.75
C SER A 115 29.64 -10.59 17.09
N TYR A 116 29.17 -11.43 16.19
CA TYR A 116 29.20 -12.87 16.36
C TYR A 116 30.47 -13.45 15.72
N PRO A 117 31.05 -14.52 16.31
CA PRO A 117 32.09 -15.29 15.64
C PRO A 117 31.62 -15.77 14.26
N LEU A 118 32.54 -15.85 13.30
CA LEU A 118 32.24 -16.25 11.91
C LEU A 118 31.48 -17.58 11.84
N GLU A 119 31.87 -18.56 12.65
CA GLU A 119 31.21 -19.87 12.73
C GLU A 119 29.75 -19.76 13.18
N THR A 120 29.47 -18.87 14.13
CA THR A 120 28.11 -18.60 14.59
C THR A 120 27.29 -17.97 13.47
N VAL A 121 27.84 -17.00 12.73
CA VAL A 121 27.16 -16.38 11.57
C VAL A 121 26.88 -17.43 10.48
N LEU A 122 27.84 -18.29 10.16
CA LEU A 122 27.66 -19.39 9.20
C LEU A 122 26.54 -20.35 9.62
N SER A 123 26.39 -20.62 10.93
CA SER A 123 25.31 -21.46 11.45
C SER A 123 23.93 -20.79 11.42
N MET A 124 23.87 -19.46 11.57
CA MET A 124 22.63 -18.67 11.56
C MET A 124 22.07 -18.49 10.14
N PHE A 125 22.93 -18.46 9.13
CA PHE A 125 22.56 -18.19 7.74
C PHE A 125 22.99 -19.35 6.83
N PRO A 126 22.28 -20.50 6.90
CA PRO A 126 22.57 -21.61 6.01
C PRO A 126 22.39 -21.17 4.54
N SER A 127 23.16 -21.81 3.65
CA SER A 127 23.18 -21.49 2.20
C SER A 127 23.69 -20.08 1.85
N ARG A 128 24.43 -19.45 2.77
CA ARG A 128 25.14 -18.18 2.55
C ARG A 128 26.63 -18.25 2.88
N SER A 129 27.18 -19.46 3.03
CA SER A 129 28.59 -19.65 3.42
C SER A 129 29.57 -18.99 2.45
N THR A 130 29.33 -19.09 1.14
CA THR A 130 30.18 -18.47 0.13
C THR A 130 30.21 -16.94 0.27
N GLN A 131 29.04 -16.30 0.39
CA GLN A 131 28.94 -14.85 0.56
C GLN A 131 29.56 -14.41 1.90
N ILE A 132 29.30 -15.15 2.99
CA ILE A 132 29.82 -14.84 4.32
C ILE A 132 31.35 -14.96 4.36
N ASN A 133 31.92 -16.01 3.78
CA ASN A 133 33.37 -16.18 3.71
C ASN A 133 34.03 -15.09 2.84
N LEU A 134 33.40 -14.74 1.71
CA LEU A 134 33.87 -13.67 0.85
C LEU A 134 33.84 -12.32 1.58
N LEU A 135 32.72 -11.99 2.22
CA LEU A 135 32.61 -10.77 3.03
C LEU A 135 33.60 -10.75 4.18
N SER A 136 33.76 -11.86 4.89
CA SER A 136 34.76 -11.98 5.95
C SER A 136 36.15 -11.71 5.42
N SER A 137 36.52 -12.26 4.25
CA SER A 137 37.85 -12.04 3.65
C SER A 137 38.12 -10.57 3.28
N PHE A 138 37.07 -9.81 2.93
CA PHE A 138 37.19 -8.38 2.64
C PHE A 138 37.18 -7.52 3.91
N LEU A 139 36.62 -8.03 5.01
CA LEU A 139 36.40 -7.30 6.26
C LEU A 139 37.37 -7.71 7.39
N THR A 140 38.41 -8.51 7.09
CA THR A 140 39.42 -8.95 8.08
C THR A 140 40.58 -7.99 8.25
N THR A 141 41.01 -7.28 7.21
CA THR A 141 42.22 -6.44 7.27
C THR A 141 42.02 -5.13 6.49
N PRO A 142 42.19 -3.96 7.12
CA PRO A 142 42.20 -2.69 6.41
C PRO A 142 43.41 -2.58 5.46
N PRO A 143 43.33 -1.78 4.39
CA PRO A 143 42.19 -0.94 3.99
C PRO A 143 41.07 -1.76 3.35
N TYR A 144 39.83 -1.46 3.77
CA TYR A 144 38.65 -2.15 3.28
C TYR A 144 38.25 -1.60 1.90
N PRO A 145 38.05 -2.45 0.87
CA PRO A 145 37.56 -1.98 -0.42
C PRO A 145 36.10 -1.50 -0.30
N PRO A 146 35.67 -0.50 -1.08
CA PRO A 146 34.25 -0.17 -1.23
C PRO A 146 33.44 -1.39 -1.65
N LEU A 147 32.49 -1.82 -0.83
CA LEU A 147 31.66 -2.99 -1.11
C LEU A 147 30.27 -2.58 -1.60
N LEU A 148 29.78 -3.28 -2.62
CA LEU A 148 28.41 -3.20 -3.07
C LEU A 148 27.74 -4.57 -2.94
N LEU A 149 26.75 -4.69 -2.06
CA LEU A 149 25.97 -5.91 -1.89
C LEU A 149 24.71 -5.79 -2.72
N THR A 150 24.51 -6.75 -3.62
CA THR A 150 23.35 -6.78 -4.52
C THR A 150 22.56 -8.05 -4.30
N GLY A 151 21.27 -8.02 -4.61
CA GLY A 151 20.43 -9.21 -4.58
C GLY A 151 18.99 -8.84 -4.25
N ASP A 152 18.05 -9.73 -4.51
CA ASP A 152 16.63 -9.48 -4.27
C ASP A 152 16.31 -9.20 -2.78
N PRO A 153 15.13 -8.65 -2.46
CA PRO A 153 14.66 -8.50 -1.08
C PRO A 153 14.71 -9.82 -0.30
N ASN A 154 14.88 -9.75 1.02
CA ASN A 154 14.85 -10.91 1.94
C ASN A 154 15.92 -11.99 1.70
N THR A 155 17.00 -11.68 0.95
CA THR A 155 18.14 -12.58 0.71
C THR A 155 19.15 -12.66 1.88
N GLY A 156 18.91 -11.91 2.96
CA GLY A 156 19.73 -11.92 4.18
C GLY A 156 20.85 -10.86 4.24
N LYS A 157 21.02 -10.02 3.20
CA LYS A 157 22.10 -9.02 3.09
C LYS A 157 22.30 -8.20 4.36
N THR A 158 21.26 -7.48 4.79
CA THR A 158 21.29 -6.57 5.94
C THR A 158 21.57 -7.31 7.23
N THR A 159 20.90 -8.44 7.47
CA THR A 159 21.05 -9.21 8.71
C THR A 159 22.44 -9.85 8.83
N ILE A 160 22.99 -10.35 7.71
CA ILE A 160 24.34 -10.92 7.67
C ILE A 160 25.39 -9.85 7.98
N ILE A 161 25.29 -8.67 7.35
CA ILE A 161 26.23 -7.56 7.60
C ILE A 161 26.15 -7.07 9.04
N LYS A 162 24.94 -6.92 9.59
CA LYS A 162 24.76 -6.55 11.00
C LYS A 162 25.37 -7.60 11.94
N SER A 163 25.25 -8.89 11.61
CA SER A 163 25.78 -9.98 12.44
C SER A 163 27.30 -10.07 12.38
N LEU A 164 27.90 -9.81 11.21
CA LEU A 164 29.36 -9.81 11.01
C LEU A 164 30.02 -8.62 11.70
N LEU A 165 29.50 -7.41 11.47
CA LEU A 165 30.12 -6.17 11.96
C LEU A 165 29.75 -5.83 13.41
N GLY A 166 28.58 -6.27 13.88
CA GLY A 166 28.06 -5.99 15.22
C GLY A 166 28.13 -4.49 15.57
N PRO A 167 28.81 -4.09 16.65
CA PRO A 167 28.88 -2.70 17.10
C PRO A 167 29.77 -1.80 16.22
N ARG A 168 30.54 -2.36 15.28
CA ARG A 168 31.41 -1.58 14.37
C ARG A 168 30.62 -0.83 13.28
N ILE A 169 29.34 -1.13 13.14
CA ILE A 169 28.52 -0.62 12.04
C ILE A 169 27.93 0.77 12.35
N ILE A 170 28.06 1.69 11.41
CA ILE A 170 27.23 2.89 11.33
C ILE A 170 26.18 2.64 10.25
N TYR A 171 25.02 2.17 10.69
CA TYR A 171 23.94 1.74 9.80
C TYR A 171 22.95 2.87 9.53
N VAL A 172 22.64 3.11 8.25
CA VAL A 172 21.59 4.04 7.83
C VAL A 172 20.69 3.41 6.78
N ASP A 173 19.37 3.49 6.99
CA ASP A 173 18.35 3.06 6.02
C ASP A 173 17.90 4.25 5.16
N ASN A 174 18.25 4.21 3.88
CA ASN A 174 17.95 5.27 2.91
C ASN A 174 16.44 5.36 2.57
N ARG A 175 15.61 4.45 3.08
CA ARG A 175 14.14 4.61 3.03
C ARG A 175 13.65 5.65 4.03
N ILE A 176 14.36 5.80 5.15
CA ILE A 176 14.00 6.67 6.27
C ILE A 176 14.67 8.03 6.11
N SER A 177 15.99 8.04 5.89
CA SER A 177 16.78 9.28 5.74
C SER A 177 17.13 9.48 4.27
N ARG A 178 16.71 10.61 3.68
CA ARG A 178 16.95 10.94 2.26
C ARG A 178 17.57 12.34 2.10
N GLY A 179 18.22 12.58 0.98
CA GLY A 179 18.77 13.86 0.61
C GLY A 179 19.83 14.32 1.60
N ASN A 180 19.63 15.50 2.18
CA ASN A 180 20.51 16.05 3.21
C ASN A 180 20.35 15.35 4.57
N ASP A 181 19.18 14.75 4.85
CA ASP A 181 18.94 14.06 6.12
C ASP A 181 19.80 12.80 6.22
N LEU A 182 20.12 12.17 5.08
CA LEU A 182 21.06 11.06 5.01
C LEU A 182 22.45 11.47 5.51
N LEU A 183 22.99 12.57 4.97
CA LEU A 183 24.32 13.08 5.36
C LEU A 183 24.35 13.54 6.81
N ALA A 184 23.28 14.19 7.29
CA ALA A 184 23.17 14.59 8.68
C ALA A 184 23.10 13.38 9.62
N THR A 185 22.33 12.35 9.26
CA THR A 185 22.24 11.10 10.04
C THR A 185 23.60 10.41 10.11
N LEU A 186 24.29 10.29 8.98
CA LEU A 186 25.63 9.70 8.93
C LEU A 186 26.63 10.49 9.76
N SER A 187 26.61 11.82 9.66
CA SER A 187 27.48 12.70 10.43
C SER A 187 27.28 12.53 11.94
N ASN A 188 26.03 12.54 12.40
CA ASN A 188 25.71 12.39 13.82
C ASN A 188 26.08 11.00 14.35
N ALA A 189 25.81 9.96 13.55
CA ALA A 189 26.18 8.59 13.90
C ALA A 189 27.71 8.40 13.92
N TRP A 190 28.44 9.08 13.04
CA TRP A 190 29.90 9.05 13.00
C TRP A 190 30.52 9.71 14.24
N THR A 191 30.06 10.91 14.61
CA THR A 191 30.59 11.64 15.78
C THR A 191 30.21 11.00 17.11
N GLY A 192 29.29 10.03 17.11
CA GLY A 192 28.75 9.46 18.35
C GLY A 192 27.94 10.47 19.17
N GLN A 193 27.62 11.64 18.60
CA GLN A 193 26.69 12.56 19.21
C GLN A 193 25.30 11.94 19.10
N LYS A 194 24.85 11.35 20.21
CA LYS A 194 23.41 11.17 20.44
C LYS A 194 22.81 12.56 20.23
N GLY A 195 21.89 12.67 19.26
CA GLY A 195 21.36 13.95 18.81
C GLY A 195 20.54 14.61 19.91
N ASP A 196 21.20 15.25 20.87
CA ASP A 196 20.61 16.25 21.75
C ASP A 196 20.45 17.54 20.93
N ASN A 197 19.71 17.46 19.82
CA ASN A 197 19.30 18.62 19.04
C ASN A 197 18.18 19.35 19.77
N ASN A 198 18.44 19.74 21.02
CA ASN A 198 17.63 20.70 21.75
C ASN A 198 18.17 22.08 21.40
N ASN A 199 17.81 22.58 20.21
CA ASN A 199 17.98 23.99 19.88
C ASN A 199 16.94 24.76 20.71
N ASN A 200 17.33 25.03 21.95
CA ASN A 200 16.50 25.52 23.03
C ASN A 200 16.14 26.99 22.76
N ASN A 201 14.97 27.21 22.15
CA ASN A 201 14.31 28.50 22.20
C ASN A 201 13.63 28.59 23.58
N ASN A 202 14.37 29.18 24.51
CA ASN A 202 14.06 29.36 25.92
C ASN A 202 12.62 29.85 26.14
N ASN A 203 11.81 29.07 26.89
CA ASN A 203 10.87 29.66 27.84
C ASN A 203 10.63 28.72 29.03
N ASN A 204 11.03 29.23 30.19
CA ASN A 204 10.97 28.60 31.52
C ASN A 204 9.59 28.04 31.87
N ASN A 205 9.54 26.81 32.39
CA ASN A 205 8.99 26.60 33.73
C ASN A 205 9.35 25.23 34.34
N ASN A 206 9.82 25.31 35.60
CA ASN A 206 10.09 24.25 36.56
C ASN A 206 8.88 23.33 36.83
N ASN A 207 9.09 22.01 36.96
CA ASN A 207 9.15 21.35 38.28
C ASN A 207 9.33 19.81 38.22
N ASN A 208 10.29 19.36 39.04
CA ASN A 208 10.39 18.19 39.91
C ASN A 208 10.13 16.72 39.47
N ASN A 209 11.21 15.96 39.70
CA ASN A 209 11.42 14.53 39.87
C ASN A 209 10.34 13.72 40.59
N GLN A 210 10.21 12.44 40.19
CA GLN A 210 10.40 11.31 41.11
C GLN A 210 10.75 10.01 40.36
N GLU A 211 11.80 9.35 40.84
CA GLU A 211 12.30 8.03 40.42
C GLU A 211 11.42 6.89 40.95
N SER A 212 11.31 5.80 40.19
CA SER A 212 11.09 4.47 40.76
C SER A 212 11.59 3.39 39.80
N GLU A 213 12.60 2.64 40.26
CA GLU A 213 13.14 1.41 39.69
C GLU A 213 12.09 0.29 39.71
N PHE A 214 11.99 -0.48 38.62
CA PHE A 214 11.54 -1.88 38.66
C PHE A 214 12.09 -2.62 37.43
N GLU A 215 12.91 -3.64 37.69
CA GLU A 215 13.41 -4.61 36.73
C GLU A 215 12.26 -5.48 36.21
N ASN A 216 12.19 -5.68 34.89
CA ASN A 216 11.45 -6.78 34.28
C ASN A 216 12.12 -7.16 32.96
N GLU A 217 12.77 -8.34 32.96
CA GLU A 217 13.26 -9.00 31.76
C GLU A 217 12.08 -9.54 30.94
N SER A 218 11.89 -9.03 29.72
CA SER A 218 11.07 -9.70 28.71
C SER A 218 11.63 -9.45 27.32
N SER A 219 11.72 -10.52 26.53
CA SER A 219 12.26 -10.62 25.16
C SER A 219 11.83 -9.49 24.21
N ASP A 220 12.78 -8.64 23.84
CA ASP A 220 12.60 -7.37 23.11
C ASP A 220 12.38 -7.50 21.58
N ASP A 221 12.49 -8.70 21.00
CA ASP A 221 12.47 -8.86 19.54
C ASP A 221 11.08 -8.71 18.89
N ASP A 222 9.98 -8.88 19.65
CA ASP A 222 8.61 -8.90 19.09
C ASP A 222 7.92 -7.53 19.06
N GLN A 223 8.36 -6.55 19.86
CA GLN A 223 7.78 -5.20 19.84
C GLN A 223 8.24 -4.34 18.65
N ILE A 224 9.35 -4.71 18.01
CA ILE A 224 10.00 -3.91 16.97
C ILE A 224 9.26 -4.00 15.62
N VAL A 225 8.69 -5.17 15.29
CA VAL A 225 7.97 -5.37 14.02
C VAL A 225 6.61 -4.67 14.02
N LEU A 226 5.88 -4.72 15.15
CA LEU A 226 4.58 -4.07 15.32
C LEU A 226 4.66 -2.52 15.31
N SER A 227 5.77 -1.96 15.79
CA SER A 227 5.97 -0.50 15.89
C SER A 227 6.23 0.18 14.54
N ILE A 228 6.90 -0.51 13.61
CA ILE A 228 7.23 0.01 12.26
C ILE A 228 5.98 0.02 11.35
N GLU A 229 5.07 -0.93 11.52
CA GLU A 229 3.84 -1.02 10.73
C GLU A 229 2.78 0.02 11.17
N LEU A 230 2.74 0.35 12.46
CA LEU A 230 1.93 1.44 13.02
C LEU A 230 2.41 2.85 12.61
N ALA A 231 3.71 3.03 12.32
CA ALA A 231 4.27 4.30 11.84
C ALA A 231 3.90 4.60 10.37
N LYS A 232 3.75 3.56 9.53
CA LYS A 232 3.32 3.71 8.12
C LYS A 232 1.86 4.16 7.96
N LYS A 233 0.97 3.80 8.90
CA LYS A 233 -0.46 4.17 8.84
C LYS A 233 -0.77 5.60 9.30
N ARG A 234 0.22 6.43 9.68
CA ARG A 234 0.01 7.75 10.31
C ARG A 234 0.41 8.98 9.47
N ALA A 235 0.89 8.80 8.24
CA ALA A 235 1.22 9.94 7.37
C ALA A 235 0.04 10.29 6.45
N ALA A 236 -0.75 11.30 6.82
CA ALA A 236 -1.68 11.93 5.88
C ALA A 236 -0.88 12.79 4.88
N PRO A 237 -1.15 12.71 3.56
CA PRO A 237 -0.51 13.61 2.61
C PRO A 237 -1.00 15.06 2.81
N PRO A 238 -0.13 16.07 2.68
CA PRO A 238 -0.54 17.46 2.81
C PRO A 238 -1.47 17.89 1.65
N PRO A 239 -2.33 18.91 1.87
CA PRO A 239 -3.28 19.38 0.86
C PRO A 239 -2.58 19.88 -0.42
N GLN A 240 -3.17 19.54 -1.57
CA GLN A 240 -2.58 19.69 -2.92
C GLN A 240 -2.40 21.15 -3.41
N SER A 241 -2.72 22.17 -2.62
CA SER A 241 -2.73 23.56 -3.08
C SER A 241 -1.36 24.28 -3.13
N GLU A 242 -0.26 23.63 -2.74
CA GLU A 242 1.08 24.27 -2.69
C GLU A 242 2.14 23.68 -3.62
N ARG A 243 1.75 22.93 -4.66
CA ARG A 243 2.68 22.39 -5.65
C ARG A 243 3.07 23.41 -6.74
N LYS A 244 3.60 24.58 -6.36
CA LYS A 244 4.34 25.45 -7.30
C LYS A 244 5.77 24.93 -7.43
N ARG A 245 6.12 24.49 -8.65
CA ARG A 245 7.46 24.05 -9.06
C ARG A 245 8.51 25.12 -8.72
N ARG A 246 9.22 24.97 -7.60
CA ARG A 246 10.57 25.50 -7.43
C ARG A 246 11.53 24.46 -7.98
N ASN A 247 12.20 24.78 -9.08
CA ASN A 247 13.41 24.06 -9.49
C ASN A 247 14.44 24.27 -8.38
N HIS A 248 14.60 23.27 -7.50
CA HIS A 248 15.67 23.25 -6.51
C HIS A 248 16.99 23.08 -7.25
N THR A 249 17.69 24.19 -7.52
CA THR A 249 19.12 24.17 -7.78
C THR A 249 19.82 23.62 -6.54
N PHE A 250 20.69 22.64 -6.78
CA PHE A 250 21.31 21.75 -5.81
C PHE A 250 22.17 22.51 -4.78
N ARG A 251 21.62 22.84 -3.60
CA ARG A 251 22.39 23.35 -2.42
C ARG A 251 23.13 22.22 -1.68
N GLY A 252 23.53 21.15 -2.35
CA GLY A 252 24.17 19.98 -1.74
C GLY A 252 25.64 20.19 -1.36
N SER A 253 26.34 21.16 -1.95
CA SER A 253 27.80 21.31 -1.78
C SER A 253 28.23 21.56 -0.32
N SER A 254 27.48 22.34 0.47
CA SER A 254 27.86 22.65 1.86
C SER A 254 27.75 21.43 2.80
N ALA A 255 26.69 20.63 2.66
CA ALA A 255 26.48 19.43 3.48
C ALA A 255 27.57 18.38 3.21
N VAL A 256 28.00 18.27 1.96
CA VAL A 256 29.00 17.31 1.50
C VAL A 256 30.39 17.68 2.02
N THR A 257 30.78 18.96 1.89
CA THR A 257 32.05 19.45 2.46
C THR A 257 32.08 19.29 3.98
N SER A 258 30.95 19.55 4.64
CA SER A 258 30.83 19.36 6.10
C SER A 258 31.01 17.89 6.48
N PHE A 259 30.32 16.98 5.80
CA PHE A 259 30.44 15.54 6.03
C PHE A 259 31.86 15.02 5.80
N HIS A 260 32.48 15.39 4.67
CA HIS A 260 33.87 15.04 4.39
C HIS A 260 34.84 15.58 5.47
N SER A 261 34.65 16.83 5.92
CA SER A 261 35.47 17.39 7.00
C SER A 261 35.29 16.64 8.33
N ILE A 262 34.07 16.21 8.65
CA ILE A 262 33.77 15.48 9.90
C ILE A 262 34.41 14.10 9.87
N ILE A 263 34.28 13.38 8.75
CA ILE A 263 34.87 12.05 8.60
C ILE A 263 36.41 12.12 8.61
N SER A 264 37.00 13.03 7.85
CA SER A 264 38.47 13.17 7.79
C SER A 264 39.11 13.58 9.12
N LYS A 265 38.39 14.34 9.97
CA LYS A 265 38.84 14.72 11.31
C LYS A 265 38.68 13.60 12.35
N GLY A 266 37.86 12.59 12.07
CA GLY A 266 37.53 11.50 12.99
C GLY A 266 38.69 10.59 13.40
N GLY A 267 39.86 10.72 12.78
CA GLY A 267 41.08 9.96 13.14
C GLY A 267 41.04 8.51 12.66
N GLY A 268 42.04 8.10 11.88
CA GLY A 268 42.14 6.78 11.24
C GLY A 268 42.39 5.58 12.16
N GLY A 269 41.90 5.61 13.40
CA GLY A 269 41.99 4.51 14.37
C GLY A 269 40.66 3.78 14.62
N ASP A 270 39.53 4.36 14.21
CA ASP A 270 38.22 3.75 14.44
C ASP A 270 37.91 2.70 13.35
N ASP A 271 37.79 1.44 13.76
CA ASP A 271 37.49 0.29 12.91
C ASP A 271 35.99 0.22 12.51
N ARG A 272 35.36 1.40 12.37
CA ARG A 272 33.94 1.56 12.05
C ARG A 272 33.72 1.45 10.55
N VAL A 273 32.58 0.88 10.19
CA VAL A 273 32.16 0.67 8.80
C VAL A 273 30.82 1.34 8.57
N VAL A 274 30.74 2.21 7.57
CA VAL A 274 29.49 2.87 7.18
C VAL A 274 28.68 1.93 6.30
N VAL A 275 27.43 1.66 6.65
CA VAL A 275 26.54 0.80 5.86
C VAL A 275 25.29 1.57 5.49
N ILE A 276 25.07 1.75 4.19
CA ILE A 276 23.90 2.44 3.64
C ILE A 276 22.99 1.40 2.97
N ASP A 277 21.85 1.12 3.57
CA ASP A 277 20.86 0.18 3.04
C ASP A 277 19.86 0.89 2.11
N HIS A 278 19.33 0.14 1.14
CA HIS A 278 18.43 0.64 0.09
C HIS A 278 19.01 1.82 -0.72
N CYS A 279 20.28 1.70 -1.11
CA CYS A 279 20.99 2.78 -1.81
C CYS A 279 20.36 3.16 -3.17
N GLU A 280 19.55 2.29 -3.78
CA GLU A 280 18.90 2.52 -5.08
C GLU A 280 17.84 3.64 -5.09
N LYS A 281 17.48 4.19 -3.93
CA LYS A 281 16.37 5.14 -3.78
C LYS A 281 16.79 6.61 -3.74
N ASP A 282 18.09 6.90 -3.62
CA ASP A 282 18.55 8.28 -3.43
C ASP A 282 19.88 8.54 -4.15
N PRO A 283 19.94 9.54 -5.05
CA PRO A 283 21.17 9.92 -5.73
C PRO A 283 22.27 10.43 -4.78
N MET A 284 21.94 10.93 -3.59
CA MET A 284 22.91 11.43 -2.61
C MET A 284 23.82 10.33 -2.04
N VAL A 285 23.43 9.06 -2.16
CA VAL A 285 24.24 7.94 -1.71
C VAL A 285 25.57 7.86 -2.48
N ALA A 286 25.55 8.18 -3.76
CA ALA A 286 26.76 8.17 -4.58
C ALA A 286 27.76 9.24 -4.10
N LEU A 287 27.26 10.37 -3.63
CA LEU A 287 28.08 11.46 -3.09
C LEU A 287 28.65 11.11 -1.71
N ALA A 288 27.85 10.47 -0.85
CA ALA A 288 28.33 9.93 0.42
C ALA A 288 29.45 8.88 0.21
N ALA A 289 29.29 8.01 -0.78
CA ALA A 289 30.28 7.01 -1.17
C ALA A 289 31.62 7.64 -1.59
N VAL A 290 31.59 8.69 -2.41
CA VAL A 290 32.80 9.44 -2.79
C VAL A 290 33.48 10.04 -1.56
N CYS A 291 32.71 10.69 -0.68
CA CYS A 291 33.26 11.28 0.54
C CYS A 291 33.91 10.24 1.46
N CYS A 292 33.30 9.06 1.61
CA CYS A 292 33.89 7.98 2.40
C CYS A 292 35.18 7.47 1.76
N GLN A 293 35.23 7.30 0.44
CA GLN A 293 36.43 6.85 -0.26
C GLN A 293 37.58 7.86 -0.14
N ASP A 294 37.31 9.16 -0.34
CA ASP A 294 38.33 10.21 -0.23
C ASP A 294 38.89 10.30 1.20
N ALA A 295 38.07 9.98 2.21
CA ALA A 295 38.48 9.92 3.61
C ALA A 295 39.04 8.56 4.05
N CYS A 296 39.24 7.60 3.13
CA CYS A 296 39.67 6.23 3.41
C CYS A 296 38.78 5.49 4.44
N VAL A 297 37.49 5.84 4.49
CA VAL A 297 36.53 5.21 5.40
C VAL A 297 35.86 4.00 4.74
N PRO A 298 35.84 2.85 5.43
CA PRO A 298 35.18 1.64 4.94
C PRO A 298 33.70 1.88 4.78
N PHE A 299 33.16 1.55 3.62
CA PHE A 299 31.73 1.65 3.41
C PHE A 299 31.16 0.50 2.56
N ILE A 300 29.93 0.14 2.89
CA ILE A 300 29.16 -0.92 2.24
C ILE A 300 27.83 -0.32 1.79
N LEU A 301 27.52 -0.49 0.51
CA LEU A 301 26.22 -0.16 -0.05
C LEU A 301 25.40 -1.44 -0.18
N ILE A 302 24.14 -1.43 0.25
CA ILE A 302 23.21 -2.55 0.07
C ILE A 302 22.11 -2.12 -0.89
N SER A 303 22.01 -2.82 -2.01
CA SER A 303 21.00 -2.58 -3.05
C SER A 303 20.14 -3.82 -3.27
N ASN A 304 18.87 -3.60 -3.57
CA ASN A 304 18.02 -4.66 -4.11
C ASN A 304 18.18 -4.86 -5.63
N ASP A 305 18.66 -3.83 -6.33
CA ASP A 305 18.81 -3.86 -7.78
C ASP A 305 20.18 -3.30 -8.18
N ALA A 306 21.05 -4.19 -8.67
CA ALA A 306 22.39 -3.83 -9.11
C ALA A 306 22.36 -2.89 -10.33
N LEU A 307 21.42 -3.12 -11.26
CA LEU A 307 21.34 -2.41 -12.53
C LEU A 307 20.81 -0.98 -12.33
N ILE A 308 19.81 -0.81 -11.46
CA ILE A 308 19.31 0.53 -11.10
C ILE A 308 20.43 1.33 -10.46
N LEU A 309 21.18 0.74 -9.52
CA LEU A 309 22.24 1.47 -8.84
C LEU A 309 23.40 1.82 -9.79
N GLN A 310 23.87 0.88 -10.61
CA GLN A 310 24.91 1.16 -11.60
C GLN A 310 24.45 2.23 -12.60
N GLY A 311 23.18 2.20 -13.03
CA GLY A 311 22.60 3.21 -13.89
C GLY A 311 22.45 4.58 -13.22
N GLN A 312 22.06 4.63 -11.95
CA GLN A 312 21.95 5.87 -11.18
C GLN A 312 23.32 6.45 -10.85
N ILE A 313 24.29 5.64 -10.44
CA ILE A 313 25.66 6.06 -10.22
C ILE A 313 26.23 6.59 -11.55
N GLY A 314 26.09 5.86 -12.65
CA GLY A 314 26.57 6.32 -13.97
C GLY A 314 25.93 7.64 -14.42
N LYS A 315 24.61 7.78 -14.27
CA LYS A 315 23.87 8.98 -14.70
C LYS A 315 24.12 10.20 -13.80
N ASN A 316 24.16 10.01 -12.49
CA ASN A 316 24.23 11.11 -11.53
C ASN A 316 25.66 11.50 -11.17
N MET A 317 26.62 10.59 -11.27
CA MET A 317 28.01 10.87 -10.92
C MET A 317 28.84 11.38 -12.10
N GLY A 318 28.41 11.20 -13.35
CA GLY A 318 29.18 11.66 -14.52
C GLY A 318 30.65 11.22 -14.43
N SER A 319 31.58 12.17 -14.45
CA SER A 319 33.03 11.93 -14.34
C SER A 319 33.50 11.38 -12.98
N LEU A 320 32.69 11.43 -11.93
CA LEU A 320 33.01 10.81 -10.63
C LEU A 320 32.81 9.29 -10.63
N SER A 321 32.03 8.76 -11.57
CA SER A 321 31.81 7.31 -11.69
C SER A 321 33.09 6.53 -12.01
N SER A 322 34.08 7.15 -12.66
CA SER A 322 35.38 6.53 -12.94
C SER A 322 36.31 6.45 -11.73
N LYS A 323 36.01 7.15 -10.63
CA LYS A 323 36.85 7.19 -9.43
C LYS A 323 36.54 6.11 -8.41
N VAL A 324 35.34 5.55 -8.43
CA VAL A 324 34.88 4.58 -7.43
C VAL A 324 34.67 3.22 -8.07
N THR A 325 35.57 2.28 -7.81
CA THR A 325 35.38 0.87 -8.17
C THR A 325 34.81 0.11 -6.98
N PHE A 326 33.64 -0.47 -7.17
CA PHE A 326 32.98 -1.28 -6.14
C PHE A 326 33.31 -2.76 -6.34
N LEU A 327 33.71 -3.41 -5.25
CA LEU A 327 33.73 -4.85 -5.20
C LEU A 327 32.31 -5.35 -4.92
N THR A 328 31.72 -6.02 -5.90
CA THR A 328 30.32 -6.42 -5.85
C THR A 328 30.19 -7.84 -5.30
N VAL A 329 29.38 -8.02 -4.25
CA VAL A 329 29.02 -9.33 -3.70
C VAL A 329 27.55 -9.57 -3.96
N ASN A 330 27.24 -10.57 -4.79
CA ASN A 330 25.87 -10.90 -5.15
C ASN A 330 25.26 -11.92 -4.18
N PHE A 331 24.04 -11.62 -3.72
CA PHE A 331 23.19 -12.46 -2.90
C PHE A 331 22.03 -12.99 -3.76
N PRO A 332 22.17 -14.18 -4.38
CA PRO A 332 21.12 -14.73 -5.23
C PRO A 332 19.86 -15.07 -4.42
N GLN A 333 18.69 -15.08 -5.05
CA GLN A 333 17.46 -15.59 -4.44
C GLN A 333 17.68 -17.02 -3.94
N TYR A 334 17.14 -17.35 -2.77
CA TYR A 334 17.18 -18.72 -2.27
C TYR A 334 16.47 -19.68 -3.23
N THR A 335 17.06 -20.85 -3.45
CA THR A 335 16.39 -21.94 -4.16
C THR A 335 15.29 -22.55 -3.28
N SER A 336 14.35 -23.29 -3.88
CA SER A 336 13.30 -23.98 -3.13
C SER A 336 13.88 -24.94 -2.07
N GLN A 337 14.97 -25.63 -2.40
CA GLN A 337 15.66 -26.54 -1.47
C GLN A 337 16.33 -25.78 -0.31
N GLU A 338 16.98 -24.65 -0.61
CA GLU A 338 17.59 -23.81 0.43
C GLU A 338 16.52 -23.22 1.36
N LEU A 339 15.41 -22.72 0.81
CA LEU A 339 14.28 -22.24 1.60
C LEU A 339 13.71 -23.33 2.50
N GLN A 340 13.54 -24.55 1.97
CA GLN A 340 13.09 -25.69 2.76
C GLN A 340 14.06 -26.00 3.92
N GLN A 341 15.37 -26.00 3.67
CA GLN A 341 16.38 -26.21 4.71
C GLN A 341 16.35 -25.11 5.78
N ILE A 342 16.22 -23.85 5.35
CA ILE A 342 16.10 -22.69 6.24
C ILE A 342 14.84 -22.84 7.09
N MET A 343 13.68 -23.14 6.49
CA MET A 343 12.41 -23.33 7.19
C MET A 343 12.49 -24.45 8.23
N LEU A 344 13.21 -25.55 7.94
CA LEU A 344 13.43 -26.64 8.88
C LEU A 344 14.42 -26.31 10.02
N SER A 345 15.02 -25.12 10.03
CA SER A 345 15.93 -24.71 11.09
C SER A 345 15.22 -24.58 12.45
N PRO A 346 15.92 -24.87 13.57
CA PRO A 346 15.33 -24.78 14.90
C PRO A 346 14.83 -23.39 15.28
N SER A 347 15.46 -22.33 14.76
CA SER A 347 15.11 -20.93 15.03
C SER A 347 13.76 -20.56 14.41
N ILE A 348 13.50 -20.98 13.16
CA ILE A 348 12.22 -20.73 12.49
C ILE A 348 11.12 -21.61 13.06
N LEU A 349 11.42 -22.88 13.34
CA LEU A 349 10.48 -23.78 14.00
C LEU A 349 9.91 -23.14 15.27
N GLY A 350 10.78 -22.57 16.13
CA GLY A 350 10.37 -21.92 17.37
C GLY A 350 9.33 -20.82 17.14
N ARG A 351 9.60 -19.93 16.18
CA ARG A 351 8.73 -18.80 15.81
C ARG A 351 7.39 -19.25 15.22
N VAL A 352 7.38 -20.25 14.34
CA VAL A 352 6.15 -20.67 13.64
C VAL A 352 5.20 -21.44 14.56
N VAL A 353 5.73 -22.26 15.48
CA VAL A 353 4.92 -23.14 16.34
C VAL A 353 4.62 -22.53 17.72
N GLU A 354 5.00 -21.27 17.90
CA GLU A 354 4.72 -20.49 19.10
C GLU A 354 3.21 -20.40 19.33
N GLY A 355 2.77 -20.51 20.58
CA GLY A 355 1.34 -20.49 20.95
C GLY A 355 0.55 -21.79 20.74
N SER A 356 1.05 -22.77 19.98
CA SER A 356 0.34 -24.07 19.86
C SER A 356 0.33 -24.85 21.19
N LYS A 357 -0.78 -25.54 21.52
CA LYS A 357 -0.91 -26.36 22.74
C LYS A 357 -0.30 -27.77 22.61
N LEU A 358 0.19 -28.16 21.43
CA LEU A 358 0.72 -29.50 21.18
C LEU A 358 2.04 -29.74 21.91
N ALA A 359 2.33 -30.99 22.26
CA ALA A 359 3.63 -31.35 22.82
C ALA A 359 4.78 -31.00 21.86
N LYS A 360 5.92 -30.53 22.36
CA LYS A 360 7.08 -30.04 21.56
C LYS A 360 7.54 -31.04 20.49
N LYS A 361 7.58 -32.34 20.81
CA LYS A 361 7.93 -33.41 19.87
C LYS A 361 6.94 -33.53 18.71
N ILE A 362 5.65 -33.40 19.01
CA ILE A 362 4.57 -33.48 18.01
C ILE A 362 4.58 -32.23 17.13
N LYS A 363 4.73 -31.04 17.72
CA LYS A 363 4.86 -29.77 16.98
C LYS A 363 5.94 -29.85 15.91
N ARG A 364 7.14 -30.28 16.30
CA ARG A 364 8.28 -30.44 15.37
C ARG A 364 7.96 -31.41 14.24
N ARG A 365 7.38 -32.56 14.57
CA ARG A 365 7.03 -33.57 13.57
C ARG A 365 5.99 -33.06 12.57
N VAL A 366 4.91 -32.46 13.06
CA VAL A 366 3.83 -31.90 12.22
C VAL A 366 4.38 -30.77 11.36
N TYR A 367 5.20 -29.89 11.92
CA TYR A 367 5.85 -28.81 11.18
C TYR A 367 6.76 -29.34 10.05
N ASN A 368 7.58 -30.35 10.33
CA ASN A 368 8.46 -30.96 9.34
C ASN A 368 7.67 -31.60 8.17
N LEU A 369 6.44 -32.06 8.41
CA LEU A 369 5.55 -32.55 7.35
C LEU A 369 4.86 -31.42 6.59
N MET A 370 4.59 -30.30 7.24
CA MET A 370 3.97 -29.13 6.63
C MET A 370 4.92 -28.43 5.66
N VAL A 371 6.20 -28.28 6.01
CA VAL A 371 7.15 -27.48 5.24
C VAL A 371 7.28 -27.94 3.78
N PRO A 372 7.51 -29.24 3.45
CA PRO A 372 7.57 -29.69 2.07
C PRO A 372 6.30 -29.35 1.27
N VAL A 373 5.13 -29.62 1.86
CA VAL A 373 3.82 -29.34 1.25
C VAL A 373 3.64 -27.84 0.99
N LEU A 374 4.02 -27.02 1.97
CA LEU A 374 3.96 -25.57 1.86
C LEU A 374 4.89 -25.07 0.75
N MET A 375 6.13 -25.57 0.69
CA MET A 375 7.10 -25.19 -0.32
C MET A 375 6.65 -25.58 -1.73
N ASP A 376 6.13 -26.80 -1.91
CA ASP A 376 5.59 -27.25 -3.20
C ASP A 376 4.44 -26.37 -3.68
N THR A 377 3.59 -25.92 -2.76
CA THR A 377 2.44 -25.07 -3.08
C THR A 377 2.84 -23.61 -3.35
N LEU A 378 3.86 -23.11 -2.66
CA LEU A 378 4.31 -21.71 -2.76
C LEU A 378 5.39 -21.47 -3.82
N ASN A 379 6.11 -22.50 -4.29
CA ASN A 379 7.27 -22.34 -5.18
C ASN A 379 6.99 -21.53 -6.46
N ASN A 380 5.74 -21.53 -6.94
CA ASN A 380 5.30 -20.76 -8.10
C ASN A 380 4.75 -19.36 -7.75
N ASN A 381 4.41 -19.10 -6.49
CA ASN A 381 3.74 -17.88 -6.03
C ASN A 381 4.70 -16.91 -5.34
N THR A 382 5.55 -17.41 -4.43
CA THR A 382 6.50 -16.58 -3.69
C THR A 382 7.76 -17.36 -3.34
N ARG A 383 8.90 -16.67 -3.40
CA ARG A 383 10.21 -17.17 -2.92
C ARG A 383 10.78 -16.29 -1.81
N GLU A 384 9.99 -15.36 -1.30
CA GLU A 384 10.44 -14.46 -0.24
C GLU A 384 10.40 -15.18 1.11
N LEU A 385 11.57 -15.36 1.73
CA LEU A 385 11.70 -16.11 2.99
C LEU A 385 10.76 -15.59 4.09
N ASN A 386 10.69 -14.26 4.27
CA ASN A 386 9.84 -13.65 5.30
C ASN A 386 8.35 -13.92 5.05
N GLU A 387 7.91 -13.92 3.80
CA GLU A 387 6.52 -14.22 3.45
C GLU A 387 6.20 -15.69 3.66
N VAL A 388 7.12 -16.59 3.31
CA VAL A 388 6.99 -18.02 3.58
C VAL A 388 6.91 -18.30 5.08
N ILE A 389 7.74 -17.64 5.92
CA ILE A 389 7.67 -17.74 7.38
C ILE A 389 6.33 -17.22 7.90
N ARG A 390 5.86 -16.07 7.40
CA ARG A 390 4.57 -15.48 7.79
C ARG A 390 3.42 -16.42 7.45
N LEU A 391 3.37 -16.96 6.23
CA LEU A 391 2.36 -17.91 5.79
C LEU A 391 2.40 -19.21 6.60
N ALA A 392 3.60 -19.74 6.88
CA ALA A 392 3.75 -20.90 7.75
C ALA A 392 3.19 -20.64 9.16
N THR A 393 3.44 -19.46 9.72
CA THR A 393 2.92 -19.03 11.05
C THR A 393 1.40 -18.97 11.07
N LEU A 394 0.78 -18.44 10.00
CA LEU A 394 -0.68 -18.35 9.89
C LEU A 394 -1.33 -19.72 9.62
N LEU A 395 -0.67 -20.58 8.83
CA LEU A 395 -1.21 -21.87 8.43
C LEU A 395 -1.03 -22.95 9.48
N PHE A 396 0.03 -22.89 10.29
CA PHE A 396 0.34 -23.95 11.25
C PHE A 396 -0.83 -24.27 12.23
N PRO A 397 -1.54 -23.28 12.80
CA PRO A 397 -2.73 -23.54 13.61
C PRO A 397 -3.84 -24.28 12.84
N VAL A 398 -4.11 -23.87 11.59
CA VAL A 398 -5.14 -24.50 10.73
C VAL A 398 -4.72 -25.92 10.33
N TYR A 399 -3.46 -26.10 9.97
CA TYR A 399 -2.88 -27.38 9.59
C TYR A 399 -2.87 -28.38 10.75
N SER A 400 -2.67 -27.90 11.98
CA SER A 400 -2.65 -28.73 13.18
C SER A 400 -4.03 -28.94 13.83
N MET A 401 -5.06 -28.23 13.39
CA MET A 401 -6.44 -28.32 13.90
C MET A 401 -7.02 -29.74 13.94
N PRO A 402 -6.76 -30.64 12.96
CA PRO A 402 -7.28 -32.02 13.00
C PRO A 402 -6.70 -32.83 14.15
N ILE A 403 -5.56 -32.43 14.69
CA ILE A 403 -4.89 -33.11 15.79
C ILE A 403 -5.57 -32.70 17.09
N GLY A 404 -6.27 -33.65 17.70
CA GLY A 404 -7.08 -33.46 18.90
C GLY A 404 -8.59 -33.36 18.64
N SER A 405 -9.00 -32.92 17.45
CA SER A 405 -10.41 -32.92 17.03
C SER A 405 -10.79 -34.23 16.32
N GLU A 406 -10.04 -34.59 15.28
CA GLU A 406 -10.30 -35.75 14.42
C GLU A 406 -9.29 -36.88 14.67
N ILE A 407 -8.02 -36.53 14.86
CA ILE A 407 -6.91 -37.46 15.05
C ILE A 407 -6.48 -37.39 16.52
N LYS A 408 -6.60 -38.52 17.23
CA LYS A 408 -6.13 -38.62 18.62
C LYS A 408 -4.61 -38.48 18.69
N VAL A 409 -4.11 -37.83 19.73
CA VAL A 409 -2.68 -37.56 19.91
C VAL A 409 -1.84 -38.84 19.94
N GLU A 410 -2.39 -39.93 20.47
CA GLU A 410 -1.73 -41.24 20.52
C GLU A 410 -1.62 -41.88 19.13
N GLU A 411 -2.58 -41.63 18.24
CA GLU A 411 -2.58 -42.13 16.86
C GLU A 411 -1.49 -41.42 16.04
N VAL A 412 -1.27 -40.12 16.26
CA VAL A 412 -0.20 -39.35 15.59
C VAL A 412 1.15 -40.04 15.75
N ASN A 413 1.47 -40.56 16.94
CA ASN A 413 2.73 -41.26 17.19
C ASN A 413 2.84 -42.62 16.49
N LYS A 414 1.70 -43.26 16.17
CA LYS A 414 1.65 -44.58 15.52
C LYS A 414 1.65 -44.49 14.00
N LEU A 415 1.11 -43.41 13.44
CA LEU A 415 1.05 -43.23 11.99
C LEU A 415 2.45 -43.02 11.41
N THR A 416 2.67 -43.53 10.19
CA THR A 416 3.84 -43.18 9.40
C THR A 416 3.70 -41.75 8.88
N ASP A 417 4.84 -41.08 8.64
CA ASP A 417 4.89 -39.70 8.16
C ASP A 417 4.10 -39.50 6.85
N GLY A 418 4.14 -40.48 5.93
CA GLY A 418 3.38 -40.43 4.67
C GLY A 418 1.87 -40.55 4.84
N ASN A 419 1.38 -41.25 5.88
CA ASN A 419 -0.06 -41.36 6.15
C ASN A 419 -0.58 -40.13 6.90
N LEU A 420 0.20 -39.64 7.87
CA LEU A 420 -0.13 -38.41 8.59
C LEU A 420 -0.11 -37.20 7.64
N GLY A 421 0.92 -37.08 6.81
CA GLY A 421 1.02 -36.03 5.80
C GLY A 421 -0.18 -36.02 4.83
N ARG A 422 -0.60 -37.19 4.34
CA ARG A 422 -1.79 -37.30 3.47
C ARG A 422 -3.08 -36.86 4.14
N LYS A 423 -3.30 -37.22 5.42
CA LYS A 423 -4.48 -36.78 6.19
C LYS A 423 -4.49 -35.26 6.39
N LEU A 424 -3.33 -34.65 6.64
CA LEU A 424 -3.23 -33.22 6.92
C LEU A 424 -3.12 -32.35 5.66
N TYR A 425 -2.72 -32.91 4.52
CA TYR A 425 -2.49 -32.16 3.27
C TYR A 425 -3.66 -31.27 2.85
N GLY A 426 -4.89 -31.76 3.00
CA GLY A 426 -6.10 -31.02 2.65
C GLY A 426 -6.23 -29.67 3.37
N TYR A 427 -5.74 -29.58 4.60
CA TYR A 427 -5.82 -28.37 5.42
C TYR A 427 -4.81 -27.31 5.03
N VAL A 428 -3.67 -27.67 4.43
CA VAL A 428 -2.75 -26.66 3.85
C VAL A 428 -3.39 -26.02 2.64
N LYS A 429 -3.98 -26.83 1.74
CA LYS A 429 -4.59 -26.33 0.51
C LYS A 429 -5.81 -25.46 0.83
N GLU A 430 -6.66 -25.91 1.76
CA GLU A 430 -7.83 -25.15 2.18
C GLU A 430 -7.45 -23.91 2.99
N GLY A 431 -6.49 -24.02 3.90
CA GLY A 431 -5.96 -22.89 4.66
C GLY A 431 -5.31 -21.84 3.75
N LEU A 432 -4.55 -22.26 2.73
CA LEU A 432 -4.01 -21.35 1.73
C LEU A 432 -5.12 -20.72 0.89
N ARG A 433 -6.12 -21.49 0.46
CA ARG A 433 -7.28 -20.96 -0.25
C ARG A 433 -7.97 -19.87 0.56
N SER A 434 -8.29 -20.15 1.83
CA SER A 434 -8.88 -19.20 2.78
C SER A 434 -8.00 -17.98 2.97
N LEU A 435 -6.70 -18.15 3.25
CA LEU A 435 -5.77 -17.03 3.43
C LEU A 435 -5.61 -16.21 2.15
N THR A 436 -5.63 -16.84 0.98
CA THR A 436 -5.50 -16.14 -0.30
C THR A 436 -6.76 -15.34 -0.59
N THR A 437 -7.95 -15.93 -0.35
CA THR A 437 -9.22 -15.21 -0.48
C THR A 437 -9.31 -14.08 0.55
N ASP A 438 -8.90 -14.32 1.78
CA ASP A 438 -9.00 -13.34 2.88
C ASP A 438 -7.94 -12.24 2.79
N CYS A 439 -6.71 -12.55 2.35
CA CYS A 439 -5.61 -11.59 2.26
C CYS A 439 -5.56 -10.83 0.92
N LEU A 440 -5.96 -11.44 -0.20
CA LEU A 440 -5.95 -10.75 -1.50
C LEU A 440 -7.23 -9.96 -1.77
N PHE A 441 -8.39 -10.36 -1.21
CA PHE A 441 -9.67 -9.75 -1.56
C PHE A 441 -10.38 -9.01 -0.42
N ARG A 442 -9.87 -9.06 0.82
CA ARG A 442 -10.45 -8.28 1.91
C ARG A 442 -9.67 -6.97 2.11
N PRO A 443 -10.18 -5.82 1.63
CA PRO A 443 -9.64 -4.54 2.05
C PRO A 443 -9.73 -4.43 3.58
N GLU A 444 -8.68 -3.93 4.23
CA GLU A 444 -8.34 -3.99 5.66
C GLU A 444 -9.38 -3.52 6.70
N ASN A 445 -10.65 -3.33 6.34
CA ASN A 445 -11.69 -2.87 7.25
C ASN A 445 -12.37 -4.06 7.95
N GLY A 446 -11.67 -4.64 8.92
CA GLY A 446 -12.30 -5.39 10.02
C GLY A 446 -11.90 -6.86 10.11
N ILE A 447 -10.87 -7.12 10.93
CA ILE A 447 -10.72 -8.41 11.62
C ILE A 447 -11.93 -8.55 12.55
N LYS A 448 -13.03 -9.11 12.04
CA LYS A 448 -14.05 -9.68 12.93
C LYS A 448 -13.44 -10.97 13.48
N SER A 449 -13.10 -10.91 14.77
CA SER A 449 -12.61 -12.01 15.60
C SER A 449 -13.36 -13.31 15.28
N SER A 450 -12.60 -14.35 14.99
CA SER A 450 -13.04 -15.74 14.88
C SER A 450 -13.53 -16.26 16.23
N ASN A 451 -14.72 -15.85 16.64
CA ASN A 451 -15.49 -16.46 17.72
C ASN A 451 -16.85 -16.88 17.15
N THR A 452 -16.85 -17.79 16.17
CA THR A 452 -18.03 -18.58 15.81
C THR A 452 -17.85 -19.99 16.37
N SER A 453 -17.83 -20.08 17.70
CA SER A 453 -17.94 -21.36 18.40
C SER A 453 -19.38 -21.88 18.33
N THR A 454 -19.56 -22.93 17.55
CA THR A 454 -20.15 -24.19 18.01
C THR A 454 -21.55 -24.13 18.65
N LYS A 455 -22.58 -24.19 17.79
CA LYS A 455 -23.79 -25.00 18.03
C LYS A 455 -24.32 -25.49 16.68
N ARG A 456 -23.69 -26.55 16.14
CA ARG A 456 -24.29 -27.39 15.10
C ARG A 456 -24.89 -28.61 15.78
N SER A 457 -26.19 -28.58 15.97
CA SER A 457 -26.99 -29.77 16.29
C SER A 457 -26.99 -30.71 15.08
N ALA A 458 -26.74 -31.99 15.33
CA ALA A 458 -26.69 -33.03 14.32
C ALA A 458 -28.10 -33.36 13.80
N SER A 459 -28.50 -32.76 12.69
CA SER A 459 -29.57 -33.28 11.84
C SER A 459 -29.45 -32.69 10.44
N ASP A 460 -29.17 -33.58 9.48
CA ASP A 460 -29.36 -33.43 8.03
C ASP A 460 -28.28 -32.64 7.22
N PRO A 461 -27.55 -33.27 6.28
CA PRO A 461 -26.62 -32.60 5.38
C PRO A 461 -27.40 -32.00 4.20
N GLY A 462 -28.11 -30.90 4.44
CA GLY A 462 -28.64 -30.07 3.36
C GLY A 462 -27.50 -29.35 2.61
N PRO A 463 -27.61 -29.14 1.29
CA PRO A 463 -26.64 -28.38 0.53
C PRO A 463 -26.47 -26.97 1.14
N PRO A 464 -25.23 -26.43 1.20
CA PRO A 464 -24.99 -25.12 1.77
C PRO A 464 -25.86 -24.08 1.06
N SER A 465 -26.71 -23.38 1.81
CA SER A 465 -27.53 -22.30 1.29
C SER A 465 -26.63 -21.13 0.85
N ASP A 466 -26.68 -20.80 -0.44
CA ASP A 466 -25.91 -19.76 -1.17
C ASP A 466 -26.12 -18.30 -0.69
N SER A 467 -26.47 -18.06 0.57
CA SER A 467 -26.93 -16.75 1.04
C SER A 467 -25.86 -15.89 1.74
N GLU A 468 -24.65 -16.40 1.99
CA GLU A 468 -23.61 -15.63 2.71
C GLU A 468 -22.61 -14.87 1.81
N ASP A 469 -22.60 -15.10 0.49
CA ASP A 469 -21.61 -14.51 -0.43
C ASP A 469 -22.04 -13.19 -1.11
N ASN A 470 -23.17 -12.61 -0.71
CA ASN A 470 -23.72 -11.39 -1.32
C ASN A 470 -23.88 -10.23 -0.33
N GLU A 471 -22.94 -10.01 0.60
CA GLU A 471 -22.74 -8.66 1.16
C GLU A 471 -22.15 -7.75 0.06
N GLY A 472 -22.95 -7.46 -0.96
CA GLY A 472 -22.62 -6.51 -2.01
C GLY A 472 -22.30 -5.15 -1.39
N LEU A 473 -21.44 -4.38 -2.08
CA LEU A 473 -21.10 -3.01 -1.70
C LEU A 473 -22.36 -2.21 -1.32
N ASN A 474 -22.47 -1.84 -0.03
CA ASN A 474 -23.59 -1.08 0.50
C ASN A 474 -23.49 0.39 0.08
N LEU A 475 -23.75 0.63 -1.21
CA LEU A 475 -23.79 1.96 -1.81
C LEU A 475 -25.24 2.40 -2.00
N PRO A 476 -25.54 3.70 -1.85
CA PRO A 476 -26.81 4.27 -2.31
C PRO A 476 -27.13 3.87 -3.75
N LYS A 477 -28.41 3.64 -4.05
CA LYS A 477 -28.84 3.14 -5.36
C LYS A 477 -28.29 3.95 -6.54
N ILE A 478 -28.28 5.28 -6.45
CA ILE A 478 -27.70 6.15 -7.50
C ILE A 478 -26.21 5.86 -7.72
N GLN A 479 -25.44 5.67 -6.64
CA GLN A 479 -24.01 5.35 -6.71
C GLN A 479 -23.77 3.98 -7.34
N LYS A 480 -24.60 2.98 -7.02
CA LYS A 480 -24.52 1.64 -7.65
C LYS A 480 -24.67 1.72 -9.17
N TYR A 481 -25.70 2.40 -9.66
CA TYR A 481 -25.94 2.54 -11.10
C TYR A 481 -24.92 3.45 -11.80
N LEU A 482 -24.39 4.48 -11.12
CA LEU A 482 -23.27 5.27 -11.64
C LEU A 482 -21.98 4.44 -11.77
N LEU A 483 -21.73 3.55 -10.81
CA LEU A 483 -20.58 2.65 -10.87
C LEU A 483 -20.72 1.65 -12.02
N ILE A 484 -21.91 1.04 -12.17
CA ILE A 484 -22.24 0.16 -13.29
C ILE A 484 -22.09 0.89 -14.62
N SER A 485 -22.69 2.07 -14.79
CA SER A 485 -22.59 2.82 -16.06
C SER A 485 -21.16 3.21 -16.39
N SER A 486 -20.37 3.62 -15.40
CA SER A 486 -18.95 3.94 -15.60
C SER A 486 -18.17 2.73 -16.09
N HIS A 487 -18.39 1.55 -15.50
CA HIS A 487 -17.74 0.30 -15.90
C HIS A 487 -18.13 -0.12 -17.31
N LEU A 488 -19.44 -0.09 -17.64
CA LEU A 488 -19.93 -0.38 -18.98
C LEU A 488 -19.26 0.53 -20.03
N CYS A 489 -19.20 1.84 -19.77
CA CYS A 489 -18.52 2.77 -20.66
C CYS A 489 -17.01 2.49 -20.81
N SER A 490 -16.33 2.01 -19.77
CA SER A 490 -14.90 1.66 -19.86
C SER A 490 -14.67 0.38 -20.67
N SER A 491 -15.63 -0.54 -20.67
CA SER A 491 -15.54 -1.83 -21.33
C SER A 491 -16.04 -1.81 -22.77
N THR A 492 -17.00 -0.95 -23.11
CA THR A 492 -17.57 -0.85 -24.46
C THR A 492 -16.97 0.29 -25.28
N LYS A 493 -16.92 0.13 -26.62
CA LYS A 493 -16.54 1.20 -27.54
C LYS A 493 -17.67 2.24 -27.61
N SER A 494 -17.35 3.54 -27.63
CA SER A 494 -18.38 4.61 -27.69
C SER A 494 -19.27 4.54 -28.94
N SER A 495 -18.83 3.86 -30.00
CA SER A 495 -19.61 3.63 -31.22
C SER A 495 -20.76 2.64 -31.03
N SER A 496 -20.70 1.72 -30.06
CA SER A 496 -21.75 0.73 -29.81
C SER A 496 -22.85 1.25 -28.89
N ASP A 497 -22.61 2.32 -28.13
CA ASP A 497 -23.55 2.86 -27.15
C ASP A 497 -24.92 3.18 -27.76
N ALA A 498 -24.96 3.70 -28.99
CA ALA A 498 -26.21 4.00 -29.67
C ALA A 498 -27.05 2.73 -29.87
N TYR A 499 -26.43 1.63 -30.31
CA TYR A 499 -27.14 0.37 -30.52
C TYR A 499 -27.63 -0.25 -29.21
N VAL A 500 -26.79 -0.22 -28.18
CA VAL A 500 -27.07 -0.87 -26.89
C VAL A 500 -28.10 -0.08 -26.07
N TYR A 501 -27.92 1.24 -25.92
CA TYR A 501 -28.66 2.03 -24.93
C TYR A 501 -29.82 2.85 -25.46
N THR A 502 -29.97 3.03 -26.79
CA THR A 502 -31.10 3.82 -27.35
C THR A 502 -32.33 2.98 -27.72
N SER A 503 -32.31 1.67 -27.46
CA SER A 503 -33.34 0.70 -27.87
C SER A 503 -34.64 0.76 -27.04
N ALA A 504 -35.11 1.97 -26.72
CA ALA A 504 -36.48 2.24 -26.29
C ALA A 504 -37.56 1.79 -27.31
N SER A 505 -37.14 1.34 -28.49
CA SER A 505 -37.95 0.62 -29.47
C SER A 505 -37.61 -0.88 -29.45
N ARG A 506 -38.07 -1.62 -28.44
CA ARG A 506 -38.07 -3.11 -28.41
C ARG A 506 -38.93 -3.75 -29.52
N GLY A 507 -39.47 -2.97 -30.45
CA GLY A 507 -40.18 -3.46 -31.64
C GLY A 507 -39.25 -3.51 -32.85
N ARG A 508 -38.97 -4.73 -33.35
CA ARG A 508 -38.29 -5.05 -34.61
C ARG A 508 -36.76 -5.05 -34.59
N LYS A 509 -36.21 -6.19 -34.15
CA LYS A 509 -34.85 -6.64 -34.50
C LYS A 509 -34.71 -6.73 -36.03
N LYS A 510 -34.22 -5.68 -36.69
CA LYS A 510 -33.61 -5.84 -38.03
C LYS A 510 -32.26 -6.51 -37.82
N LYS A 511 -32.15 -7.79 -38.19
CA LYS A 511 -30.88 -8.51 -38.29
C LYS A 511 -29.98 -7.77 -39.29
N SER A 512 -29.17 -6.85 -38.81
CA SER A 512 -28.09 -6.25 -39.59
C SER A 512 -26.97 -7.28 -39.67
N LYS A 513 -26.71 -7.80 -40.87
CA LYS A 513 -25.50 -8.58 -41.17
C LYS A 513 -24.31 -7.62 -41.05
N HIS A 514 -23.63 -7.60 -39.92
CA HIS A 514 -22.32 -6.94 -39.82
C HIS A 514 -21.23 -8.01 -39.82
N ASN A 515 -20.24 -7.81 -40.69
CA ASN A 515 -19.10 -8.69 -40.87
C ASN A 515 -18.29 -8.81 -39.58
N ASP A 516 -18.21 -10.03 -39.04
CA ASP A 516 -17.28 -10.43 -37.99
C ASP A 516 -15.88 -10.58 -38.60
N ALA A 517 -15.07 -9.50 -38.56
CA ALA A 517 -13.66 -9.59 -38.89
C ALA A 517 -12.85 -8.47 -38.22
N SER A 518 -12.67 -8.58 -36.90
CA SER A 518 -11.42 -8.30 -36.20
C SER A 518 -11.66 -8.53 -34.72
N ASN A 519 -11.27 -9.73 -34.26
CA ASN A 519 -11.26 -10.11 -32.86
C ASN A 519 -10.09 -9.32 -32.21
N ASP A 520 -10.41 -8.07 -31.89
CA ASP A 520 -9.50 -7.00 -31.51
C ASP A 520 -9.06 -7.21 -30.05
N ASN A 521 -7.76 -7.18 -29.81
CA ASN A 521 -7.07 -7.42 -28.52
C ASN A 521 -7.40 -6.38 -27.41
N LEU A 522 -8.57 -5.74 -27.45
CA LEU A 522 -8.99 -4.68 -26.52
C LEU A 522 -9.32 -5.19 -25.11
N SER A 523 -9.56 -6.49 -24.94
CA SER A 523 -10.01 -7.09 -23.66
C SER A 523 -8.95 -7.15 -22.55
N ARG A 524 -7.80 -6.48 -22.70
CA ARG A 524 -6.73 -6.49 -21.68
C ARG A 524 -6.27 -5.11 -21.20
N SER A 525 -6.76 -4.02 -21.79
CA SER A 525 -6.46 -2.67 -21.30
C SER A 525 -7.54 -2.22 -20.31
N ASN A 526 -7.39 -2.64 -19.05
CA ASN A 526 -8.42 -2.50 -18.01
C ASN A 526 -8.76 -1.06 -17.55
N ASN A 527 -8.28 0.01 -18.19
CA ASN A 527 -8.58 1.38 -17.76
C ASN A 527 -8.66 2.36 -18.95
N VAL A 528 -9.81 2.39 -19.63
CA VAL A 528 -10.07 3.41 -20.66
C VAL A 528 -10.64 4.66 -19.98
N SER A 529 -10.09 5.84 -20.31
CA SER A 529 -10.63 7.12 -19.83
C SER A 529 -12.00 7.41 -20.44
N VAL A 530 -13.03 7.55 -19.62
CA VAL A 530 -14.41 7.79 -20.06
C VAL A 530 -14.81 9.25 -19.79
N PRO A 531 -15.37 9.98 -20.77
CA PRO A 531 -15.88 11.33 -20.54
C PRO A 531 -17.17 11.30 -19.70
N LEU A 532 -17.36 12.35 -18.90
CA LEU A 532 -18.50 12.49 -17.97
C LEU A 532 -19.85 12.34 -18.67
N GLU A 533 -20.00 12.95 -19.84
CA GLU A 533 -21.23 12.99 -20.61
C GLU A 533 -21.69 11.58 -20.99
N ARG A 534 -20.73 10.72 -21.34
CA ARG A 534 -21.00 9.32 -21.71
C ARG A 534 -21.48 8.52 -20.50
N ILE A 535 -20.84 8.69 -19.34
CA ILE A 535 -21.25 8.05 -18.08
C ILE A 535 -22.69 8.44 -17.71
N LEU A 536 -23.01 9.73 -17.79
CA LEU A 536 -24.33 10.24 -17.46
C LEU A 536 -25.38 9.77 -18.46
N SER A 537 -25.05 9.73 -19.76
CA SER A 537 -25.94 9.21 -20.80
C SER A 537 -26.30 7.74 -20.55
N VAL A 538 -25.28 6.88 -20.36
CA VAL A 538 -25.51 5.46 -20.06
C VAL A 538 -26.26 5.28 -18.74
N PHE A 539 -25.90 6.05 -17.70
CA PHE A 539 -26.62 6.05 -16.42
C PHE A 539 -28.11 6.33 -16.59
N THR A 540 -28.49 7.35 -17.35
CA THR A 540 -29.91 7.68 -17.57
C THR A 540 -30.66 6.59 -18.33
N SER A 541 -29.97 5.81 -19.17
CA SER A 541 -30.58 4.72 -19.94
C SER A 541 -30.80 3.46 -19.10
N ILE A 542 -29.92 3.17 -18.14
CA ILE A 542 -30.00 1.94 -17.32
C ILE A 542 -30.68 2.15 -15.96
N TYR A 543 -30.74 3.38 -15.45
CA TYR A 543 -31.31 3.68 -14.14
C TYR A 543 -32.84 3.61 -14.18
N PRO A 544 -33.50 2.76 -13.36
CA PRO A 544 -34.95 2.54 -13.44
C PRO A 544 -35.81 3.71 -12.92
N GLY A 545 -35.21 4.67 -12.22
CA GLY A 545 -35.92 5.80 -11.62
C GLY A 545 -35.82 7.09 -12.42
N ARG A 546 -36.69 8.06 -12.14
CA ARG A 546 -36.47 9.45 -12.58
C ARG A 546 -35.60 10.14 -11.53
N THR A 547 -34.43 10.61 -11.91
CA THR A 547 -33.58 11.41 -11.01
C THR A 547 -34.16 12.82 -10.87
N LYS A 548 -34.64 13.15 -9.66
CA LYS A 548 -35.12 14.49 -9.34
C LYS A 548 -33.92 15.37 -8.96
N GLY A 549 -33.16 15.82 -9.94
CA GLY A 549 -32.09 16.80 -9.78
C GLY A 549 -30.71 16.29 -10.15
N SER A 550 -30.00 17.09 -10.95
CA SER A 550 -28.62 16.82 -11.40
C SER A 550 -27.61 16.84 -10.25
N ASN A 551 -27.83 17.66 -9.22
CA ASN A 551 -26.88 17.84 -8.11
C ASN A 551 -26.60 16.55 -7.34
N MET A 552 -27.63 15.73 -7.08
CA MET A 552 -27.45 14.45 -6.37
C MET A 552 -26.60 13.45 -7.15
N VAL A 553 -26.68 13.49 -8.48
CA VAL A 553 -25.89 12.61 -9.36
C VAL A 553 -24.42 13.01 -9.33
N PHE A 554 -24.12 14.30 -9.46
CA PHE A 554 -22.74 14.81 -9.36
C PHE A 554 -22.15 14.62 -7.96
N GLU A 555 -22.94 14.82 -6.91
CA GLU A 555 -22.51 14.55 -5.53
C GLU A 555 -22.21 13.05 -5.33
N SER A 556 -23.05 12.17 -5.88
CA SER A 556 -22.83 10.72 -5.85
C SER A 556 -21.57 10.31 -6.63
N LEU A 557 -21.32 10.93 -7.79
CA LEU A 557 -20.11 10.69 -8.57
C LEU A 557 -18.85 11.16 -7.84
N GLY A 558 -18.89 12.34 -7.23
CA GLY A 558 -17.82 12.85 -6.39
C GLY A 558 -17.57 11.96 -5.16
N HIS A 559 -18.62 11.36 -4.58
CA HIS A 559 -18.47 10.34 -3.55
C HIS A 559 -17.76 9.08 -4.06
N LEU A 560 -18.12 8.57 -5.24
CA LEU A 560 -17.43 7.42 -5.85
C LEU A 560 -15.94 7.71 -6.10
N CYS A 561 -15.59 8.93 -6.51
CA CYS A 561 -14.20 9.35 -6.68
C CYS A 561 -13.46 9.43 -5.34
N ARG A 562 -14.09 10.01 -4.31
CA ARG A 562 -13.52 10.06 -2.94
C ARG A 562 -13.32 8.68 -2.33
N LEU A 563 -14.19 7.72 -2.65
CA LEU A 563 -14.09 6.33 -2.22
C LEU A 563 -13.07 5.52 -3.03
N GLY A 564 -12.51 6.08 -4.11
CA GLY A 564 -11.50 5.43 -4.96
C GLY A 564 -12.08 4.40 -5.92
N TYR A 565 -13.41 4.34 -6.10
CA TYR A 565 -14.04 3.49 -7.11
C TYR A 565 -13.88 4.06 -8.52
N LEU A 566 -13.79 5.38 -8.59
CA LEU A 566 -13.47 6.13 -9.80
C LEU A 566 -12.24 7.01 -9.53
N GLU A 567 -11.46 7.30 -10.57
CA GLU A 567 -10.37 8.28 -10.52
C GLU A 567 -10.57 9.33 -11.60
N GLU A 568 -10.53 10.59 -11.19
CA GLU A 568 -10.56 11.73 -12.09
C GLU A 568 -9.19 11.91 -12.74
N ASN A 569 -9.15 11.93 -14.07
CA ASN A 569 -7.98 12.22 -14.86
C ASN A 569 -8.27 13.37 -15.83
N GLY A 570 -7.51 14.46 -15.69
CA GLY A 570 -7.63 15.66 -16.50
C GLY A 570 -7.81 16.92 -15.66
N GLU A 571 -7.56 18.08 -16.27
CA GLU A 571 -7.77 19.39 -15.68
C GLU A 571 -8.82 20.17 -16.50
N GLY A 572 -9.68 20.93 -15.82
CA GLY A 572 -10.64 21.85 -16.45
C GLY A 572 -11.85 21.17 -17.10
N GLU A 573 -12.19 21.57 -18.32
CA GLU A 573 -13.42 21.15 -19.01
C GLU A 573 -13.37 19.72 -19.57
N LYS A 574 -12.21 19.06 -19.55
CA LYS A 574 -12.01 17.72 -20.12
C LYS A 574 -11.71 16.68 -19.05
N ILE A 575 -12.44 16.73 -17.93
CA ILE A 575 -12.35 15.69 -16.89
C ILE A 575 -12.82 14.38 -17.48
N LYS A 576 -11.94 13.37 -17.44
CA LYS A 576 -12.27 11.99 -17.76
C LYS A 576 -12.18 11.16 -16.49
N TYR A 577 -12.86 10.03 -16.49
CA TYR A 577 -12.90 9.14 -15.34
C TYR A 577 -12.31 7.78 -15.71
N TRP A 578 -11.55 7.20 -14.79
CA TRP A 578 -11.12 5.82 -14.81
C TRP A 578 -11.89 5.01 -13.78
N VAL A 579 -12.26 3.80 -14.14
CA VAL A 579 -12.95 2.87 -13.25
C VAL A 579 -11.92 2.00 -12.57
N ARG A 580 -11.77 2.13 -11.25
CA ARG A 580 -10.76 1.38 -10.46
C ARG A 580 -11.29 0.06 -9.93
N VAL A 581 -12.54 -0.29 -10.19
CA VAL A 581 -13.17 -1.53 -9.74
C VAL A 581 -13.12 -2.63 -10.81
N GLY A 582 -12.85 -3.86 -10.36
CA GLY A 582 -12.91 -5.06 -11.20
C GLY A 582 -14.33 -5.39 -11.63
N ARG A 583 -14.44 -6.18 -12.71
CA ARG A 583 -15.73 -6.61 -13.29
C ARG A 583 -16.57 -7.39 -12.27
N GLU A 584 -15.93 -8.22 -11.45
CA GLU A 584 -16.57 -9.08 -10.45
C GLU A 584 -17.34 -8.24 -9.41
N VAL A 585 -16.76 -7.11 -9.00
CA VAL A 585 -17.38 -6.18 -8.05
C VAL A 585 -18.60 -5.53 -8.68
N VAL A 586 -18.51 -5.09 -9.94
CA VAL A 586 -19.61 -4.44 -10.65
C VAL A 586 -20.75 -5.42 -10.94
N GLU A 587 -20.43 -6.66 -11.31
CA GLU A 587 -21.43 -7.74 -11.45
C GLU A 587 -22.12 -8.05 -10.13
N GLY A 588 -21.38 -8.08 -9.01
CA GLY A 588 -21.98 -8.22 -7.67
C GLY A 588 -22.93 -7.07 -7.32
N VAL A 589 -22.54 -5.83 -7.64
CA VAL A 589 -23.41 -4.65 -7.48
C VAL A 589 -24.65 -4.74 -8.38
N GLY A 590 -24.48 -5.18 -9.63
CA GLY A 590 -25.57 -5.42 -10.59
C GLY A 590 -26.56 -6.45 -10.06
N ARG A 591 -26.08 -7.63 -9.62
CA ARG A 591 -26.91 -8.66 -8.99
C ARG A 591 -27.71 -8.14 -7.80
N SER A 592 -27.11 -7.28 -6.96
CA SER A 592 -27.80 -6.68 -5.81
C SER A 592 -28.98 -5.77 -6.17
N GLU A 593 -29.00 -5.25 -7.40
CA GLU A 593 -30.09 -4.41 -7.93
C GLU A 593 -30.97 -5.15 -8.95
N GLY A 594 -30.73 -6.45 -9.18
CA GLY A 594 -31.40 -7.21 -10.23
C GLY A 594 -31.07 -6.74 -11.65
N PHE A 595 -29.87 -6.16 -11.85
CA PHE A 595 -29.37 -5.70 -13.13
C PHE A 595 -28.27 -6.65 -13.65
N ASP A 596 -28.51 -7.27 -14.80
CA ASP A 596 -27.53 -8.16 -15.44
C ASP A 596 -26.51 -7.34 -16.24
N VAL A 597 -25.32 -7.16 -15.67
CA VAL A 597 -24.22 -6.43 -16.33
C VAL A 597 -23.68 -7.19 -17.54
N GLY A 598 -23.76 -8.53 -17.53
CA GLY A 598 -23.23 -9.39 -18.58
C GLY A 598 -23.91 -9.15 -19.93
N GLU A 599 -25.22 -8.93 -19.93
CA GLU A 599 -26.03 -8.63 -21.13
C GLU A 599 -25.54 -7.40 -21.90
N TYR A 600 -24.84 -6.46 -21.23
CA TYR A 600 -24.39 -5.20 -21.82
C TYR A 600 -22.89 -5.19 -22.20
N LEU A 601 -22.16 -6.28 -21.90
CA LEU A 601 -20.71 -6.40 -22.16
C LEU A 601 -20.38 -7.23 -23.40
N GLU A 602 -21.39 -7.76 -24.11
CA GLU A 602 -21.29 -8.41 -25.41
C GLU A 602 -21.12 -7.39 -26.55
#